data_AF-A0A944S477-F1
#
_entry.id   AF-A0A944S477-F1
#
_cell.length_a   1.000
_cell.length_b   1.000
_cell.length_c   1.000
_cell.angle_alpha   90.00
_cell.angle_beta   90.00
_cell.angle_gamma   90.00
#
_symmetry.space_group_name_H-M   'P 1'
#
loop_
_entity.id
_entity.type
_entity.pdbx_description
1 polymer ?
#
loop_
_entity_poly.entity_id
_entity_poly.type
_entity_poly.pdbx_seq_one_letter_code
_entity_poly.pdbx_strand_id
1 'polypeptide(L)'
;MTNQPRQELLISHLDDHVLSGPVGAVAQPGHWRAIPYEAEGFDGMMLGCGEATSPGPIRLRLGATGVHRVWLGLYAWRTGTIRVRLTDDLCCTRMSTPAHGVLEPTVLHEVEWKTCDLDGQDLWLEGAFDRQPLAGALAYVRLEPLDQKPADLPAVGSASESWRGMCITNDGCGVFRQAPHHRPEDLLETLESIPDSSCMRSLVWGNGNADSCNYPTKVGNPLFLQQWQDPHVAGDGAIGLPNARQWQEPGWDSLRLVRDYTRKRAWELHVYIRMEAFAGSYPHEELVWSRFFYDHPQWWCLDRNGHPVNRLSYAVPEVQDHMLDLMAEISTYDPDGISLCLVRGIPLVLYEPVMVAGFQQQHGVDPRTLDELDPRWLDYQAEIFTAFVRRVRDRLPEHQRLSVMVPGNEAECRRWGLDVATWVREGLVDDLYPVGQRFNVTHTHYDAPEAVDLSYFQALEGRGSIRLIPCFYTWTLYREDPVAFRQLVRSLLEQGADQYCIWDGDASYDDAKVGDIGNENWDGPAYTPVTPPAARTVNLYSLNGFHIHEYGSCEVV
;
A
#
# COMPACT_ATOMS: atom_id res chain seq x y z
N MET A 1 17.23 31.13 -39.54
CA MET A 1 17.82 29.79 -39.40
C MET A 1 16.73 28.80 -39.75
N THR A 2 16.98 27.96 -40.74
CA THR A 2 16.05 26.97 -41.28
C THR A 2 15.69 25.94 -40.20
N ASN A 3 14.40 25.86 -39.85
CA ASN A 3 13.82 24.80 -39.02
C ASN A 3 13.96 23.49 -39.80
N GLN A 4 15.05 22.74 -39.58
CA GLN A 4 15.05 21.33 -39.91
C GLN A 4 14.05 20.65 -38.96
N PRO A 5 13.15 19.79 -39.46
CA PRO A 5 12.30 19.00 -38.57
C PRO A 5 13.20 18.21 -37.62
N ARG A 6 12.95 18.30 -36.30
CA ARG A 6 13.64 17.43 -35.35
C ARG A 6 13.34 16.00 -35.76
N GLN A 7 14.36 15.23 -36.10
CA GLN A 7 14.19 13.84 -36.47
C GLN A 7 13.98 13.00 -35.21
N GLU A 8 13.17 11.97 -35.36
CA GLU A 8 13.02 10.91 -34.38
C GLU A 8 14.38 10.29 -34.04
N LEU A 9 14.63 10.05 -32.74
CA LEU A 9 15.86 9.44 -32.25
C LEU A 9 15.56 8.03 -31.72
N LEU A 10 16.28 7.04 -32.24
CA LEU A 10 16.26 5.67 -31.75
C LEU A 10 17.58 5.36 -31.04
N ILE A 11 17.51 5.01 -29.76
CA ILE A 11 18.66 4.59 -28.95
C ILE A 11 18.58 3.07 -28.79
N SER A 12 19.22 2.32 -29.68
CA SER A 12 19.23 0.84 -29.67
C SER A 12 20.50 0.22 -29.09
N HIS A 13 21.63 0.93 -29.09
CA HIS A 13 22.87 0.53 -28.41
C HIS A 13 22.91 1.16 -27.01
N LEU A 14 22.20 0.56 -26.06
CA LEU A 14 22.02 1.17 -24.74
C LEU A 14 23.30 1.19 -23.91
N ASP A 15 24.22 0.24 -24.14
CA ASP A 15 25.51 0.16 -23.46
C ASP A 15 26.39 1.39 -23.73
N ASP A 16 26.41 1.89 -24.96
CA ASP A 16 27.12 3.13 -25.33
C ASP A 16 26.56 4.38 -24.63
N HIS A 17 25.32 4.29 -24.11
CA HIS A 17 24.62 5.38 -23.44
C HIS A 17 24.71 5.29 -21.91
N VAL A 18 25.34 4.26 -21.34
CA VAL A 18 25.49 4.10 -19.89
C VAL A 18 26.44 5.15 -19.32
N LEU A 19 25.90 6.04 -18.49
CA LEU A 19 26.68 7.04 -17.76
C LEU A 19 27.21 6.49 -16.44
N SER A 20 26.42 5.65 -15.75
CA SER A 20 26.78 5.03 -14.49
C SER A 20 25.93 3.80 -14.20
N GLY A 21 26.48 2.86 -13.43
CA GLY A 21 25.78 1.68 -12.94
C GLY A 21 26.43 0.37 -13.42
N PRO A 22 26.00 -0.77 -12.87
CA PRO A 22 26.67 -2.05 -13.08
C PRO A 22 26.18 -2.76 -14.35
N VAL A 23 27.05 -2.85 -15.37
CA VAL A 23 26.81 -3.62 -16.61
C VAL A 23 27.90 -4.67 -16.80
N GLY A 24 27.52 -5.86 -17.24
CA GLY A 24 28.44 -6.93 -17.61
C GLY A 24 28.02 -7.64 -18.90
N ALA A 25 28.97 -8.36 -19.51
CA ALA A 25 28.71 -9.17 -20.71
C ALA A 25 28.00 -10.51 -20.39
N VAL A 26 28.02 -10.91 -19.13
CA VAL A 26 27.43 -12.17 -18.64
C VAL A 26 26.45 -11.90 -17.50
N ALA A 27 25.51 -12.81 -17.30
CA ALA A 27 24.60 -12.74 -16.17
C ALA A 27 25.38 -12.90 -14.86
N GLN A 28 25.31 -11.90 -13.99
CA GLN A 28 25.97 -11.92 -12.69
C GLN A 28 25.12 -11.15 -11.66
N PRO A 29 25.12 -11.54 -10.37
CA PRO A 29 24.43 -10.79 -9.34
C PRO A 29 24.84 -9.32 -9.31
N GLY A 30 23.86 -8.44 -9.07
CA GLY A 30 24.02 -7.00 -8.99
C GLY A 30 24.23 -6.26 -10.31
N HIS A 31 24.28 -6.94 -11.47
CA HIS A 31 24.55 -6.28 -12.76
C HIS A 31 23.49 -6.57 -13.82
N TRP A 32 23.28 -5.57 -14.68
CA TRP A 32 22.61 -5.75 -15.95
C TRP A 32 23.52 -6.47 -16.93
N ARG A 33 22.92 -7.32 -17.77
CA ARG A 33 23.61 -7.99 -18.87
C ARG A 33 23.40 -7.19 -20.15
N ALA A 34 24.50 -6.81 -20.80
CA ALA A 34 24.49 -6.32 -22.18
C ALA A 34 24.31 -7.51 -23.13
N ILE A 35 23.30 -7.45 -23.99
CA ILE A 35 22.95 -8.55 -24.91
C ILE A 35 22.79 -7.98 -26.33
N PRO A 36 23.64 -8.40 -27.30
CA PRO A 36 23.51 -7.93 -28.67
C PRO A 36 22.28 -8.55 -29.33
N TYR A 37 21.60 -7.77 -30.17
CA TYR A 37 20.42 -8.24 -30.90
C TYR A 37 20.29 -7.58 -32.28
N GLU A 38 19.53 -8.22 -33.16
CA GLU A 38 19.13 -7.69 -34.45
C GLU A 38 17.61 -7.74 -34.57
N ALA A 39 16.99 -6.60 -34.86
CA ALA A 39 15.55 -6.42 -34.96
C ALA A 39 15.15 -5.88 -36.34
N GLU A 40 13.86 -5.64 -36.54
CA GLU A 40 13.33 -5.09 -37.78
C GLU A 40 13.90 -3.71 -38.11
N GLY A 41 14.91 -3.68 -38.99
CA GLY A 41 15.48 -2.46 -39.55
C GLY A 41 16.62 -1.84 -38.74
N PHE A 42 17.07 -2.47 -37.65
CA PHE A 42 18.17 -1.99 -36.82
C PHE A 42 18.78 -3.13 -35.96
N ASP A 43 20.02 -2.94 -35.53
CA ASP A 43 20.66 -3.72 -34.49
C ASP A 43 20.86 -2.90 -33.21
N GLY A 44 21.26 -3.57 -32.13
CA GLY A 44 21.45 -2.92 -30.86
C GLY A 44 22.06 -3.79 -29.77
N MET A 45 22.18 -3.18 -28.59
CA MET A 45 22.60 -3.81 -27.35
C MET A 45 21.55 -3.54 -26.29
N MET A 46 20.81 -4.56 -25.89
CA MET A 46 19.80 -4.45 -24.83
C MET A 46 20.45 -4.63 -23.45
N LEU A 47 19.84 -4.03 -22.43
CA LEU A 47 20.23 -4.23 -21.04
C LEU A 47 19.15 -5.08 -20.35
N GLY A 48 19.51 -6.30 -19.97
CA GLY A 48 18.60 -7.29 -19.40
C GLY A 48 19.01 -7.79 -18.02
N CYS A 49 18.03 -8.21 -17.24
CA CYS A 49 18.20 -8.87 -15.96
C CYS A 49 17.33 -10.12 -15.87
N GLY A 50 17.76 -11.08 -15.03
CA GLY A 50 17.01 -12.30 -14.71
C GLY A 50 16.65 -12.37 -13.22
N GLU A 51 15.84 -13.37 -12.87
CA GLU A 51 15.26 -13.58 -11.53
C GLU A 51 16.30 -13.73 -10.40
N ALA A 52 17.54 -14.09 -10.74
CA ALA A 52 18.64 -14.24 -9.78
C ALA A 52 19.65 -13.07 -9.79
N THR A 53 19.43 -12.04 -10.61
CA THR A 53 20.46 -11.00 -10.84
C THR A 53 20.27 -9.74 -10.00
N SER A 54 19.04 -9.32 -9.68
CA SER A 54 18.74 -8.13 -8.85
C SER A 54 19.68 -6.95 -9.10
N PRO A 55 19.72 -6.40 -10.32
CA PRO A 55 20.76 -5.45 -10.68
C PRO A 55 20.59 -4.10 -9.98
N GLY A 56 21.70 -3.40 -9.73
CA GLY A 56 21.66 -2.01 -9.27
C GLY A 56 21.14 -1.04 -10.35
N PRO A 57 20.71 0.17 -9.96
CA PRO A 57 20.25 1.19 -10.91
C PRO A 57 21.31 1.58 -11.95
N ILE A 58 20.87 1.79 -13.20
CA ILE A 58 21.69 2.35 -14.28
C ILE A 58 21.14 3.70 -14.70
N ARG A 59 22.03 4.64 -15.03
CA ARG A 59 21.71 5.93 -15.66
C ARG A 59 22.15 5.92 -17.12
N LEU A 60 21.22 6.19 -18.02
CA LEU A 60 21.39 6.23 -19.47
C LEU A 60 21.22 7.66 -20.00
N ARG A 61 22.14 8.12 -20.84
CA ARG A 61 22.04 9.40 -21.53
C ARG A 61 21.00 9.33 -22.64
N LEU A 62 19.95 10.16 -22.57
CA LEU A 62 18.99 10.29 -23.67
C LEU A 62 19.50 11.20 -24.79
N GLY A 63 20.14 12.33 -24.45
CA GLY A 63 20.76 13.22 -25.43
C GLY A 63 19.78 14.00 -26.32
N ALA A 64 18.51 14.09 -25.92
CA ALA A 64 17.46 14.83 -26.62
C ALA A 64 17.00 16.05 -25.79
N THR A 65 16.45 17.07 -26.45
CA THR A 65 16.00 18.33 -25.83
C THR A 65 14.63 18.79 -26.31
N GLY A 66 13.84 19.35 -25.41
CA GLY A 66 12.45 19.73 -25.59
C GLY A 66 11.48 18.55 -25.51
N VAL A 67 10.24 18.80 -25.90
CA VAL A 67 9.14 17.85 -25.74
C VAL A 67 9.28 16.64 -26.65
N HIS A 68 9.20 15.45 -26.06
CA HIS A 68 9.16 14.18 -26.78
C HIS A 68 8.10 13.25 -26.21
N ARG A 69 7.53 12.41 -27.08
CA ARG A 69 6.89 11.16 -26.67
C ARG A 69 7.95 10.07 -26.57
N VAL A 70 8.00 9.41 -25.42
CA VAL A 70 9.00 8.39 -25.08
C VAL A 70 8.38 7.01 -25.19
N TRP A 71 8.99 6.18 -26.04
CA TRP A 71 8.61 4.80 -26.28
C TRP A 71 9.73 3.86 -25.82
N LEU A 72 9.35 2.73 -25.21
CA LEU A 72 10.28 1.74 -24.68
C LEU A 72 10.10 0.42 -25.42
N GLY A 73 11.18 -0.09 -26.00
CA GLY A 73 11.22 -1.45 -26.53
C GLY A 73 11.58 -2.42 -25.42
N LEU A 74 10.64 -3.26 -25.00
CA LEU A 74 10.83 -4.22 -23.92
C LEU A 74 11.00 -5.63 -24.47
N TYR A 75 11.86 -6.41 -23.83
CA TYR A 75 12.05 -7.82 -24.14
C TYR A 75 11.85 -8.70 -22.91
N ALA A 76 11.15 -9.83 -23.11
CA ALA A 76 11.22 -10.99 -22.25
C ALA A 76 10.72 -12.25 -22.97
N TRP A 77 11.10 -13.40 -22.40
CA TRP A 77 10.75 -14.72 -22.92
C TRP A 77 9.26 -15.10 -22.71
N ARG A 78 8.61 -14.60 -21.65
CA ARG A 78 7.17 -14.80 -21.37
C ARG A 78 6.52 -13.51 -20.91
N THR A 79 7.12 -12.92 -19.89
CA THR A 79 6.74 -11.63 -19.31
C THR A 79 8.01 -10.95 -18.86
N GLY A 80 8.14 -9.67 -19.15
CA GLY A 80 9.27 -8.84 -18.76
C GLY A 80 8.77 -7.70 -17.92
N THR A 81 9.46 -7.39 -16.82
CA THR A 81 9.14 -6.20 -16.06
C THR A 81 10.41 -5.47 -15.67
N ILE A 82 10.43 -4.17 -15.96
CA ILE A 82 11.48 -3.25 -15.54
C ILE A 82 10.85 -2.05 -14.83
N ARG A 83 11.67 -1.28 -14.14
CA ARG A 83 11.31 0.01 -13.57
C ARG A 83 12.12 1.10 -14.26
N VAL A 84 11.46 2.19 -14.62
CA VAL A 84 12.09 3.31 -15.32
C VAL A 84 11.67 4.63 -14.73
N ARG A 85 12.55 5.62 -14.77
CA ARG A 85 12.23 7.02 -14.44
C ARG A 85 13.17 7.99 -15.14
N LEU A 86 12.75 9.23 -15.29
CA LEU A 86 13.63 10.32 -15.68
C LEU A 86 14.30 10.93 -14.45
N THR A 87 15.25 11.86 -14.68
CA THR A 87 15.97 12.55 -13.60
C THR A 87 15.02 13.23 -12.62
N ASP A 88 14.00 13.91 -13.13
CA ASP A 88 13.08 14.73 -12.32
C ASP A 88 11.82 13.99 -11.85
N ASP A 89 11.67 12.73 -12.25
CA ASP A 89 10.57 11.89 -11.74
C ASP A 89 10.80 11.58 -10.27
N LEU A 90 9.72 11.67 -9.49
CA LEU A 90 9.76 11.35 -8.06
C LEU A 90 10.04 9.86 -7.83
N CYS A 91 9.34 9.00 -8.56
CA CYS A 91 9.37 7.55 -8.40
C CYS A 91 9.55 6.85 -9.76
N CYS A 92 9.86 5.56 -9.69
CA CYS A 92 9.86 4.68 -10.85
C CYS A 92 8.43 4.42 -11.37
N THR A 93 8.31 4.26 -12.68
CA THR A 93 7.15 3.62 -13.32
C THR A 93 7.51 2.17 -13.62
N ARG A 94 6.66 1.23 -13.20
CA ARG A 94 6.78 -0.19 -13.57
C ARG A 94 6.26 -0.39 -15.00
N MET A 95 7.10 -0.96 -15.86
CA MET A 95 6.77 -1.24 -17.26
C MET A 95 6.83 -2.73 -17.52
N SER A 96 5.71 -3.31 -17.96
CA SER A 96 5.56 -4.74 -18.21
C SER A 96 5.28 -5.04 -19.69
N THR A 97 5.83 -6.14 -20.20
CA THR A 97 5.39 -6.67 -21.50
C THR A 97 4.01 -7.32 -21.38
N PRO A 98 3.21 -7.36 -22.46
CA PRO A 98 2.10 -8.29 -22.55
C PRO A 98 2.54 -9.73 -22.27
N ALA A 99 1.62 -10.56 -21.77
CA ALA A 99 1.88 -11.99 -21.65
C ALA A 99 2.05 -12.59 -23.05
N HIS A 100 3.16 -13.31 -23.24
CA HIS A 100 3.52 -13.89 -24.53
C HIS A 100 3.66 -15.42 -24.44
N GLY A 101 3.06 -16.14 -25.38
CA GLY A 101 3.12 -17.59 -25.43
C GLY A 101 4.50 -18.12 -25.80
N VAL A 102 4.94 -19.22 -25.18
CA VAL A 102 6.25 -19.84 -25.47
C VAL A 102 6.37 -20.37 -26.90
N LEU A 103 5.24 -20.62 -27.55
CA LEU A 103 5.17 -21.08 -28.95
C LEU A 103 5.06 -19.93 -29.95
N GLU A 104 4.92 -18.70 -29.46
CA GLU A 104 4.81 -17.53 -30.32
C GLU A 104 6.19 -17.01 -30.73
N PRO A 105 6.31 -16.33 -31.88
CA PRO A 105 7.59 -15.77 -32.32
C PRO A 105 8.16 -14.83 -31.26
N THR A 106 9.46 -14.93 -31.02
CA THR A 106 10.15 -14.02 -30.11
C THR A 106 10.17 -12.60 -30.69
N VAL A 107 9.71 -11.62 -29.92
CA VAL A 107 9.53 -10.24 -30.37
C VAL A 107 9.92 -9.23 -29.29
N LEU A 108 10.11 -7.98 -29.69
CA LEU A 108 10.17 -6.84 -28.78
C LEU A 108 8.78 -6.20 -28.70
N HIS A 109 8.39 -5.77 -27.51
CA HIS A 109 7.15 -5.04 -27.27
C HIS A 109 7.46 -3.55 -27.11
N GLU A 110 7.10 -2.74 -28.11
CA GLU A 110 7.17 -1.29 -28.01
C GLU A 110 5.94 -0.75 -27.30
N VAL A 111 6.16 -0.08 -26.17
CA VAL A 111 5.09 0.54 -25.38
C VAL A 111 5.34 2.03 -25.23
N GLU A 112 4.28 2.84 -25.32
CA GLU A 112 4.35 4.25 -24.93
C GLU A 112 4.51 4.30 -23.41
N TRP A 113 5.49 5.08 -22.94
CA TRP A 113 5.66 5.34 -21.51
C TRP A 113 5.00 6.67 -21.13
N LYS A 114 5.48 7.78 -21.69
CA LYS A 114 4.94 9.11 -21.42
C LYS A 114 5.40 10.17 -22.43
N THR A 115 4.75 11.34 -22.37
CA THR A 115 5.17 12.54 -23.09
C THR A 115 5.69 13.60 -22.11
N CYS A 116 6.91 14.10 -22.30
CA CYS A 116 7.58 15.02 -21.37
C CYS A 116 8.64 15.89 -22.05
N ASP A 117 9.11 16.92 -21.35
CA ASP A 117 10.30 17.68 -21.76
C ASP A 117 11.56 16.93 -21.32
N LEU A 118 12.48 16.71 -22.26
CA LEU A 118 13.73 15.97 -22.04
C LEU A 118 14.94 16.87 -21.72
N ASP A 119 14.76 18.19 -21.61
CA ASP A 119 15.83 19.10 -21.26
C ASP A 119 16.50 18.71 -19.93
N GLY A 120 17.76 18.27 -20.00
CA GLY A 120 18.55 17.84 -18.83
C GLY A 120 18.16 16.48 -18.25
N GLN A 121 17.24 15.75 -18.87
CA GLN A 121 16.78 14.45 -18.39
C GLN A 121 17.70 13.32 -18.86
N ASP A 122 18.00 12.40 -17.96
CA ASP A 122 18.57 11.08 -18.26
C ASP A 122 17.54 10.01 -17.84
N LEU A 123 17.63 8.83 -18.45
CA LEU A 123 16.79 7.70 -18.11
C LEU A 123 17.48 6.85 -17.05
N TRP A 124 16.78 6.56 -15.97
CA TRP A 124 17.17 5.56 -14.98
C TRP A 124 16.44 4.25 -15.24
N LEU A 125 17.20 3.16 -15.21
CA LEU A 125 16.73 1.79 -15.40
C LEU A 125 17.00 0.99 -14.13
N GLU A 126 15.95 0.40 -13.56
CA GLU A 126 15.99 -0.35 -12.31
C GLU A 126 15.29 -1.71 -12.46
N GLY A 127 15.75 -2.72 -11.71
CA GLY A 127 15.13 -4.04 -11.70
C GLY A 127 13.76 -3.99 -11.01
N ALA A 128 12.80 -4.77 -11.50
CA ALA A 128 11.50 -4.94 -10.85
C ALA A 128 11.50 -6.11 -9.87
N PHE A 129 10.56 -6.08 -8.91
CA PHE A 129 10.41 -7.10 -7.88
C PHE A 129 8.93 -7.36 -7.62
N ASP A 130 8.58 -8.62 -7.38
CA ASP A 130 7.26 -9.04 -6.90
C ASP A 130 7.42 -10.38 -6.17
N ARG A 131 7.56 -10.32 -4.84
CA ARG A 131 7.97 -11.43 -3.94
C ARG A 131 9.37 -12.02 -4.23
N GLN A 132 9.84 -11.90 -5.47
CA GLN A 132 11.15 -12.28 -5.98
C GLN A 132 11.56 -11.28 -7.09
N PRO A 133 12.85 -11.18 -7.42
CA PRO A 133 13.30 -10.34 -8.53
C PRO A 133 12.68 -10.82 -9.84
N LEU A 134 12.26 -9.88 -10.69
CA LEU A 134 11.64 -10.18 -11.98
C LEU A 134 12.66 -10.09 -13.11
N ALA A 135 12.51 -10.96 -14.11
CA ALA A 135 13.25 -10.85 -15.35
C ALA A 135 12.66 -9.73 -16.23
N GLY A 136 13.54 -9.06 -17.00
CA GLY A 136 13.13 -8.02 -17.92
C GLY A 136 14.33 -7.41 -18.63
N ALA A 137 14.10 -6.85 -19.81
CA ALA A 137 15.13 -6.14 -20.54
C ALA A 137 14.56 -4.91 -21.25
N LEU A 138 15.34 -3.83 -21.23
CA LEU A 138 15.14 -2.68 -22.11
C LEU A 138 16.00 -2.89 -23.35
N ALA A 139 15.37 -2.96 -24.53
CA ALA A 139 16.04 -3.16 -25.81
C ALA A 139 16.40 -1.85 -26.50
N TYR A 140 15.49 -0.88 -26.49
CA TYR A 140 15.74 0.44 -27.06
C TYR A 140 14.83 1.50 -26.44
N VAL A 141 15.18 2.75 -26.64
CA VAL A 141 14.36 3.93 -26.35
C VAL A 141 14.13 4.68 -27.64
N ARG A 142 12.87 4.96 -28.00
CA ARG A 142 12.53 5.75 -29.18
C ARG A 142 11.90 7.07 -28.74
N LEU A 143 12.46 8.17 -29.22
CA LEU A 143 12.10 9.53 -28.84
C LEU A 143 11.51 10.24 -30.06
N GLU A 144 10.21 10.45 -30.01
CA GLU A 144 9.45 11.12 -31.05
C GLU A 144 9.29 12.61 -30.66
N PRO A 145 9.99 13.55 -31.33
CA PRO A 145 9.91 14.97 -30.99
C PRO A 145 8.53 15.53 -31.29
N LEU A 146 8.01 16.34 -30.37
CA LEU A 146 6.75 17.05 -30.52
C LEU A 146 7.00 18.56 -30.44
N ASP A 147 6.23 19.34 -31.21
CA ASP A 147 6.32 20.80 -31.15
C ASP A 147 5.87 21.35 -29.79
N GLN A 148 4.91 20.67 -29.16
CA GLN A 148 4.37 21.01 -27.86
C GLN A 148 3.92 19.73 -27.14
N LYS A 149 3.93 19.75 -25.81
CA LYS A 149 3.30 18.70 -25.02
C LYS A 149 1.81 18.72 -25.39
N PRO A 150 1.18 17.59 -25.76
CA PRO A 150 -0.26 17.50 -25.80
C PRO A 150 -0.79 18.09 -24.50
N ALA A 151 -1.87 18.86 -24.55
CA ALA A 151 -2.52 19.26 -23.31
C ALA A 151 -2.70 17.98 -22.48
N ASP A 152 -2.24 18.00 -21.23
CA ASP A 152 -2.58 16.94 -20.29
C ASP A 152 -4.08 16.75 -20.44
N LEU A 153 -4.53 15.48 -20.56
CA LEU A 153 -5.96 15.19 -20.54
C LEU A 153 -6.51 16.04 -19.39
N PRO A 154 -7.54 16.88 -19.62
CA PRO A 154 -8.09 17.68 -18.54
C PRO A 154 -8.29 16.71 -17.39
N ALA A 155 -7.67 16.99 -16.24
CA ALA A 155 -7.82 16.15 -15.06
C ALA A 155 -9.31 15.84 -14.98
N VAL A 156 -9.69 14.57 -15.13
CA VAL A 156 -11.10 14.19 -15.06
C VAL A 156 -11.50 14.61 -13.66
N GLY A 157 -12.30 15.68 -13.59
CA GLY A 157 -12.49 16.46 -12.39
C GLY A 157 -11.24 17.21 -11.92
N SER A 158 -11.28 18.54 -12.00
CA SER A 158 -10.69 19.31 -10.91
C SER A 158 -11.28 18.80 -9.57
N ALA A 159 -10.64 19.05 -8.44
CA ALA A 159 -11.14 18.68 -7.12
C ALA A 159 -12.62 19.07 -6.83
N SER A 160 -13.25 19.88 -7.70
CA SER A 160 -14.67 20.24 -7.70
C SER A 160 -15.67 19.20 -8.24
N GLU A 161 -15.28 18.06 -8.84
CA GLU A 161 -16.25 17.08 -9.42
C GLU A 161 -16.45 15.79 -8.62
N SER A 162 -15.70 15.59 -7.53
CA SER A 162 -15.98 14.47 -6.61
C SER A 162 -17.16 14.80 -5.72
N TRP A 163 -18.28 14.12 -5.92
CA TRP A 163 -19.42 14.19 -5.01
C TRP A 163 -19.08 13.55 -3.65
N ARG A 164 -18.29 12.47 -3.66
CA ARG A 164 -17.75 11.78 -2.48
C ARG A 164 -16.28 11.42 -2.71
N GLY A 165 -15.47 11.57 -1.66
CA GLY A 165 -14.05 11.23 -1.71
C GLY A 165 -13.79 9.74 -1.55
N MET A 166 -12.63 9.30 -2.04
CA MET A 166 -12.05 8.02 -1.72
C MET A 166 -10.91 8.19 -0.74
N CYS A 167 -10.86 7.26 0.19
CA CYS A 167 -9.76 7.04 1.10
C CYS A 167 -9.08 5.71 0.73
N ILE A 168 -7.79 5.59 0.99
CA ILE A 168 -7.12 4.29 1.00
C ILE A 168 -6.38 4.09 2.31
N THR A 169 -6.25 2.85 2.73
CA THR A 169 -5.23 2.48 3.71
C THR A 169 -3.96 2.05 2.99
N ASN A 170 -2.82 2.27 3.63
CA ASN A 170 -1.57 1.58 3.32
C ASN A 170 -1.00 1.08 4.65
N ASP A 171 -0.78 -0.23 4.76
CA ASP A 171 -0.23 -0.88 5.96
C ASP A 171 1.08 -0.30 6.49
N GLY A 172 1.85 0.42 5.67
CA GLY A 172 3.13 1.00 6.06
C GLY A 172 4.20 -0.05 6.38
N CYS A 173 3.90 -1.34 6.21
CA CYS A 173 4.88 -2.42 6.31
C CYS A 173 5.04 -3.17 4.97
N GLY A 174 3.98 -3.30 4.18
CA GLY A 174 3.99 -3.99 2.88
C GLY A 174 4.92 -3.33 1.87
N VAL A 175 4.94 -2.00 1.83
CA VAL A 175 5.77 -1.19 0.91
C VAL A 175 7.26 -1.50 1.02
N PHE A 176 7.76 -1.87 2.21
CA PHE A 176 9.16 -2.24 2.43
C PHE A 176 9.54 -3.57 1.77
N ARG A 177 8.58 -4.34 1.27
CA ARG A 177 8.77 -5.65 0.63
C ARG A 177 8.51 -5.62 -0.88
N GLN A 178 8.07 -4.48 -1.42
CA GLN A 178 7.64 -4.38 -2.81
C GLN A 178 8.81 -4.32 -3.78
N ALA A 179 9.88 -3.60 -3.45
CA ALA A 179 11.10 -3.53 -4.24
C ALA A 179 12.29 -3.02 -3.40
N PRO A 180 13.54 -3.20 -3.84
CA PRO A 180 14.67 -2.50 -3.24
C PRO A 180 14.44 -0.99 -3.23
N HIS A 181 14.67 -0.35 -2.08
CA HIS A 181 14.71 1.10 -1.97
C HIS A 181 16.14 1.57 -2.22
N HIS A 182 16.32 2.47 -3.18
CA HIS A 182 17.61 3.11 -3.46
C HIS A 182 17.63 4.56 -2.98
N ARG A 183 16.45 5.14 -2.80
CA ARG A 183 16.21 6.49 -2.28
C ARG A 183 14.91 6.51 -1.45
N PRO A 184 14.72 7.49 -0.53
CA PRO A 184 13.51 7.57 0.28
C PRO A 184 12.22 7.59 -0.55
N GLU A 185 12.24 8.27 -1.71
CA GLU A 185 11.09 8.43 -2.59
C GLU A 185 10.57 7.12 -3.18
N ASP A 186 11.36 6.03 -3.16
CA ASP A 186 10.89 4.72 -3.61
C ASP A 186 9.74 4.18 -2.75
N LEU A 187 9.62 4.65 -1.50
CA LEU A 187 8.46 4.36 -0.63
C LEU A 187 7.14 4.87 -1.23
N LEU A 188 7.19 5.90 -2.08
CA LEU A 188 6.02 6.57 -2.62
C LEU A 188 5.59 5.99 -3.97
N GLU A 189 6.30 4.99 -4.52
CA GLU A 189 6.10 4.49 -5.88
C GLU A 189 4.63 4.09 -6.16
N THR A 190 4.00 3.38 -5.22
CA THR A 190 2.59 2.98 -5.34
C THR A 190 1.63 4.16 -5.22
N LEU A 191 1.91 5.10 -4.31
CA LEU A 191 1.08 6.31 -4.12
C LEU A 191 1.18 7.26 -5.32
N GLU A 192 2.36 7.40 -5.93
CA GLU A 192 2.59 8.23 -7.12
C GLU A 192 1.88 7.66 -8.35
N SER A 193 1.59 6.35 -8.37
CA SER A 193 0.79 5.74 -9.44
C SER A 193 -0.70 6.14 -9.41
N ILE A 194 -1.18 6.73 -8.31
CA ILE A 194 -2.57 7.16 -8.17
C ILE A 194 -2.80 8.42 -9.02
N PRO A 195 -3.64 8.35 -10.07
CA PRO A 195 -3.80 9.45 -11.00
C PRO A 195 -4.57 10.61 -10.39
N ASP A 196 -4.26 11.83 -10.85
CA ASP A 196 -4.93 13.07 -10.45
C ASP A 196 -6.43 13.06 -10.76
N SER A 197 -6.85 12.26 -11.75
CA SER A 197 -8.24 12.03 -12.12
C SER A 197 -9.04 11.17 -11.14
N SER A 198 -8.38 10.57 -10.14
CA SER A 198 -9.07 9.78 -9.12
C SER A 198 -9.81 10.69 -8.13
N CYS A 199 -10.84 10.15 -7.48
CA CYS A 199 -11.48 10.81 -6.35
C CYS A 199 -10.71 10.63 -5.02
N MET A 200 -9.41 10.27 -5.06
CA MET A 200 -8.56 10.14 -3.87
C MET A 200 -8.51 11.45 -3.08
N ARG A 201 -8.78 11.39 -1.76
CA ARG A 201 -8.80 12.55 -0.85
C ARG A 201 -8.01 12.33 0.42
N SER A 202 -7.94 11.10 0.92
CA SER A 202 -7.37 10.85 2.25
C SER A 202 -6.56 9.55 2.28
N LEU A 203 -5.34 9.62 2.79
CA LEU A 203 -4.48 8.47 3.04
C LEU A 203 -4.54 8.11 4.53
N VAL A 204 -4.83 6.85 4.83
CA VAL A 204 -4.70 6.27 6.17
C VAL A 204 -3.43 5.43 6.18
N TRP A 205 -2.32 6.02 6.64
CA TRP A 205 -0.99 5.42 6.64
C TRP A 205 -0.70 4.64 7.93
N GLY A 206 -0.30 3.39 7.82
CA GLY A 206 0.05 2.54 8.95
C GLY A 206 1.38 2.97 9.54
N ASN A 207 1.44 3.15 10.86
CA ASN A 207 2.70 3.37 11.54
C ASN A 207 3.60 2.12 11.55
N GLY A 208 3.04 0.94 11.22
CA GLY A 208 3.67 -0.37 11.30
C GLY A 208 2.76 -1.36 12.02
N ASN A 209 3.27 -2.02 13.07
CA ASN A 209 2.53 -3.00 13.86
C ASN A 209 2.54 -2.63 15.35
N ALA A 210 1.42 -2.10 15.87
CA ALA A 210 1.33 -1.54 17.22
C ALA A 210 2.44 -0.51 17.49
N ASP A 211 3.38 -0.80 18.39
CA ASP A 211 4.55 0.05 18.69
C ASP A 211 5.81 -0.33 17.87
N SER A 212 5.70 -1.28 16.95
CA SER A 212 6.72 -1.57 15.93
C SER A 212 6.57 -0.62 14.75
N CYS A 213 7.39 0.42 14.72
CA CYS A 213 7.19 1.60 13.88
C CYS A 213 8.11 1.62 12.64
N ASN A 214 7.57 2.01 11.49
CA ASN A 214 8.29 2.18 10.22
C ASN A 214 9.05 3.51 10.09
N TYR A 215 9.04 4.34 11.13
CA TYR A 215 9.71 5.63 11.22
C TYR A 215 10.65 5.67 12.46
N PRO A 216 11.53 6.69 12.60
CA PRO A 216 12.50 6.82 13.70
C PRO A 216 11.87 7.11 15.08
N THR A 217 11.06 6.18 15.59
CA THR A 217 10.36 6.29 16.88
C THR A 217 11.31 6.34 18.08
N LYS A 218 10.88 7.04 19.15
CA LYS A 218 11.50 7.09 20.47
C LYS A 218 10.67 6.40 21.55
N VAL A 219 9.39 6.14 21.28
CA VAL A 219 8.46 5.47 22.21
C VAL A 219 8.42 3.96 21.94
N GLY A 220 8.23 3.60 20.67
CA GLY A 220 8.16 2.21 20.22
C GLY A 220 9.54 1.63 19.87
N ASN A 221 9.54 0.63 19.00
CA ASN A 221 10.74 0.04 18.44
C ASN A 221 10.72 0.02 16.90
N PRO A 222 11.87 0.01 16.22
CA PRO A 222 11.91 -0.04 14.75
C PRO A 222 11.23 -1.29 14.19
N LEU A 223 10.51 -1.15 13.09
CA LEU A 223 9.97 -2.26 12.32
C LEU A 223 11.12 -3.18 11.85
N PHE A 224 10.88 -4.49 11.84
CA PHE A 224 11.89 -5.51 11.52
C PHE A 224 13.12 -5.49 12.43
N LEU A 225 12.91 -5.44 13.75
CA LEU A 225 14.01 -5.57 14.71
C LEU A 225 14.90 -6.76 14.38
N GLN A 226 16.21 -6.51 14.42
CA GLN A 226 17.26 -7.51 14.18
C GLN A 226 17.44 -8.45 15.37
N GLN A 227 16.34 -8.97 15.91
CA GLN A 227 16.40 -10.04 16.88
C GLN A 227 16.78 -11.37 16.22
N TRP A 228 16.38 -11.54 14.95
CA TRP A 228 16.58 -12.74 14.17
C TRP A 228 17.66 -12.53 13.10
N GLN A 229 18.64 -13.44 13.03
CA GLN A 229 19.77 -13.33 12.09
C GLN A 229 19.44 -13.88 10.69
N ASP A 230 18.38 -14.69 10.56
CA ASP A 230 17.92 -15.31 9.31
C ASP A 230 16.40 -15.58 9.41
N PRO A 231 15.54 -14.59 9.12
CA PRO A 231 14.10 -14.79 9.22
C PRO A 231 13.62 -15.78 8.15
N HIS A 232 12.79 -16.74 8.55
CA HIS A 232 12.29 -17.83 7.70
C HIS A 232 11.31 -17.34 6.62
N VAL A 233 10.83 -16.11 6.71
CA VAL A 233 9.89 -15.54 5.75
C VAL A 233 10.67 -15.02 4.53
N ALA A 234 10.73 -15.84 3.47
CA ALA A 234 11.64 -15.70 2.32
C ALA A 234 11.65 -14.32 1.61
N GLY A 235 10.52 -13.59 1.59
CA GLY A 235 10.47 -12.23 1.01
C GLY A 235 11.05 -11.14 1.92
N ASP A 236 11.04 -11.38 3.24
CA ASP A 236 11.50 -10.44 4.24
C ASP A 236 13.03 -10.44 4.39
N GLY A 237 13.66 -11.62 4.28
CA GLY A 237 15.12 -11.71 4.33
C GLY A 237 15.82 -11.02 3.16
N ALA A 238 15.27 -11.15 1.94
CA ALA A 238 15.93 -10.68 0.72
C ALA A 238 15.73 -9.18 0.43
N ILE A 239 14.56 -8.61 0.74
CA ILE A 239 14.23 -7.19 0.45
C ILE A 239 13.80 -6.42 1.70
N GLY A 240 12.86 -6.97 2.47
CA GLY A 240 12.27 -6.29 3.63
C GLY A 240 13.31 -5.83 4.65
N LEU A 241 14.21 -6.72 5.05
CA LEU A 241 15.25 -6.45 6.04
C LEU A 241 16.36 -5.50 5.51
N PRO A 242 16.89 -5.66 4.29
CA PRO A 242 17.77 -4.64 3.69
C PRO A 242 17.14 -3.25 3.63
N ASN A 243 15.88 -3.14 3.19
CA ASN A 243 15.17 -1.87 3.19
C ASN A 243 15.03 -1.34 4.62
N ALA A 244 14.53 -2.13 5.57
CA ALA A 244 14.37 -1.71 6.95
C ALA A 244 15.67 -1.20 7.59
N ARG A 245 16.82 -1.80 7.24
CA ARG A 245 18.15 -1.33 7.66
C ARG A 245 18.47 0.06 7.09
N GLN A 246 18.21 0.26 5.81
CA GLN A 246 18.46 1.54 5.15
C GLN A 246 17.58 2.66 5.72
N TRP A 247 16.33 2.33 6.08
CA TRP A 247 15.42 3.28 6.72
C TRP A 247 15.76 3.61 8.18
N GLN A 248 16.81 2.99 8.75
CA GLN A 248 17.41 3.41 10.01
C GLN A 248 18.58 4.39 9.83
N GLU A 249 18.96 4.71 8.58
CA GLU A 249 20.00 5.70 8.31
C GLU A 249 19.52 7.13 8.64
N PRO A 250 20.42 8.00 9.13
CA PRO A 250 20.07 9.39 9.40
C PRO A 250 19.47 10.09 8.16
N GLY A 251 18.29 10.70 8.33
CA GLY A 251 17.59 11.42 7.26
C GLY A 251 16.51 10.61 6.55
N TRP A 252 16.40 9.30 6.80
CA TRP A 252 15.31 8.46 6.30
C TRP A 252 14.20 8.42 7.34
N ASP A 253 13.08 9.09 7.05
CA ASP A 253 11.92 9.15 7.94
C ASP A 253 10.65 8.99 7.09
N SER A 254 10.08 7.78 7.15
CA SER A 254 8.94 7.40 6.29
C SER A 254 7.71 8.23 6.58
N LEU A 255 7.43 8.51 7.86
CA LEU A 255 6.26 9.27 8.26
C LEU A 255 6.41 10.75 7.89
N ARG A 256 7.61 11.33 8.00
CA ARG A 256 7.89 12.68 7.48
C ARG A 256 7.69 12.73 5.97
N LEU A 257 8.26 11.78 5.23
CA LEU A 257 8.17 11.72 3.77
C LEU A 257 6.70 11.62 3.30
N VAL A 258 5.92 10.72 3.91
CA VAL A 258 4.50 10.55 3.60
C VAL A 258 3.70 11.81 3.96
N ARG A 259 4.02 12.49 5.06
CA ARG A 259 3.35 13.75 5.39
C ARG A 259 3.62 14.84 4.36
N ASP A 260 4.88 15.01 3.97
CA ASP A 260 5.26 16.04 3.00
C ASP A 260 4.66 15.72 1.63
N TYR A 261 4.61 14.44 1.25
CA TYR A 261 3.97 13.98 0.03
C TYR A 261 2.45 14.23 0.04
N THR A 262 1.74 13.86 1.11
CA THR A 262 0.29 14.09 1.21
C THR A 262 -0.06 15.59 1.16
N ARG A 263 0.76 16.46 1.76
CA ARG A 263 0.62 17.92 1.59
C ARG A 263 0.80 18.36 0.14
N LYS A 264 1.82 17.83 -0.57
CA LYS A 264 2.04 18.12 -2.00
C LYS A 264 0.84 17.69 -2.86
N ARG A 265 0.23 16.56 -2.54
CA ARG A 265 -0.96 16.01 -3.25
C ARG A 265 -2.28 16.62 -2.77
N ALA A 266 -2.26 17.47 -1.74
CA ALA A 266 -3.44 17.96 -1.03
C ALA A 266 -4.38 16.83 -0.54
N TRP A 267 -3.78 15.75 -0.04
CA TRP A 267 -4.49 14.65 0.62
C TRP A 267 -4.48 14.84 2.13
N GLU A 268 -5.60 14.54 2.77
CA GLU A 268 -5.63 14.37 4.23
C GLU A 268 -4.79 13.15 4.63
N LEU A 269 -4.04 13.24 5.71
CA LEU A 269 -3.29 12.13 6.28
C LEU A 269 -3.84 11.76 7.65
N HIS A 270 -4.30 10.52 7.78
CA HIS A 270 -4.48 9.87 9.06
C HIS A 270 -3.35 8.86 9.27
N VAL A 271 -2.76 8.81 10.46
CA VAL A 271 -1.83 7.74 10.82
C VAL A 271 -2.58 6.71 11.63
N TYR A 272 -2.69 5.46 11.13
CA TYR A 272 -3.35 4.40 11.88
C TYR A 272 -2.39 3.51 12.64
N ILE A 273 -2.87 3.04 13.79
CA ILE A 273 -2.15 2.15 14.68
C ILE A 273 -2.97 0.86 14.80
N ARG A 274 -2.33 -0.28 14.52
CA ARG A 274 -2.90 -1.60 14.76
C ARG A 274 -2.84 -1.90 16.25
N MET A 275 -3.97 -1.81 16.95
CA MET A 275 -3.99 -1.65 18.41
C MET A 275 -3.49 -2.87 19.20
N GLU A 276 -3.38 -4.06 18.59
CA GLU A 276 -2.88 -5.30 19.23
C GLU A 276 -1.81 -6.03 18.41
N ALA A 277 -1.27 -5.42 17.36
CA ALA A 277 -0.23 -6.05 16.55
C ALA A 277 1.16 -6.00 17.24
N PHE A 278 1.22 -6.31 18.53
CA PHE A 278 2.45 -6.33 19.32
C PHE A 278 3.26 -7.62 19.13
N ALA A 279 2.57 -8.75 18.90
CA ALA A 279 3.19 -10.06 18.79
C ALA A 279 2.52 -10.94 17.72
N GLY A 280 3.33 -11.40 16.75
CA GLY A 280 2.93 -12.39 15.76
C GLY A 280 2.93 -13.82 16.33
N SER A 281 2.14 -14.71 15.71
CA SER A 281 2.23 -16.16 15.93
C SER A 281 3.27 -16.78 15.01
N TYR A 282 3.88 -17.91 15.39
CA TYR A 282 4.86 -18.63 14.57
C TYR A 282 4.44 -18.81 13.10
N PRO A 283 5.27 -18.42 12.10
CA PRO A 283 6.61 -17.81 12.17
C PRO A 283 6.62 -16.26 12.09
N HIS A 284 5.46 -15.60 12.23
CA HIS A 284 5.31 -14.16 12.05
C HIS A 284 5.78 -13.31 13.25
N GLU A 285 6.16 -13.89 14.38
CA GLU A 285 6.89 -13.21 15.47
C GLU A 285 8.23 -12.63 15.01
N GLU A 286 8.78 -13.13 13.91
CA GLU A 286 9.97 -12.56 13.28
C GLU A 286 9.69 -11.19 12.61
N LEU A 287 8.42 -10.88 12.34
CA LEU A 287 7.97 -9.67 11.64
C LEU A 287 7.18 -8.72 12.54
N VAL A 288 6.42 -9.28 13.46
CA VAL A 288 5.54 -8.56 14.38
C VAL A 288 6.05 -8.83 15.79
N TRP A 289 6.88 -7.91 16.26
CA TRP A 289 7.55 -8.04 17.55
C TRP A 289 7.66 -6.68 18.24
N SER A 290 7.31 -6.68 19.53
CA SER A 290 7.33 -5.53 20.41
C SER A 290 8.14 -5.84 21.66
N ARG A 291 9.15 -5.01 21.95
CA ARG A 291 9.90 -5.14 23.20
C ARG A 291 9.02 -4.95 24.41
N PHE A 292 8.13 -3.94 24.37
CA PHE A 292 7.19 -3.64 25.44
C PHE A 292 6.30 -4.85 25.75
N PHE A 293 5.78 -5.53 24.72
CA PHE A 293 4.98 -6.73 24.92
C PHE A 293 5.71 -7.85 25.66
N TYR A 294 6.94 -8.19 25.23
CA TYR A 294 7.67 -9.32 25.78
C TYR A 294 8.34 -9.03 27.14
N ASP A 295 8.66 -7.77 27.43
CA ASP A 295 9.19 -7.35 28.73
C ASP A 295 8.10 -7.30 29.82
N HIS A 296 6.81 -7.37 29.45
CA HIS A 296 5.68 -7.20 30.37
C HIS A 296 4.59 -8.30 30.28
N PRO A 297 4.92 -9.59 30.51
CA PRO A 297 3.96 -10.68 30.45
C PRO A 297 2.81 -10.59 31.46
N GLN A 298 2.99 -9.85 32.56
CA GLN A 298 1.94 -9.59 33.55
C GLN A 298 0.81 -8.69 33.04
N TRP A 299 0.97 -8.07 31.88
CA TRP A 299 -0.04 -7.19 31.26
C TRP A 299 -0.77 -7.85 30.08
N TRP A 300 -0.45 -9.11 29.76
CA TRP A 300 -1.11 -9.81 28.67
C TRP A 300 -2.58 -10.06 28.94
N CYS A 301 -3.36 -10.10 27.87
CA CYS A 301 -4.73 -10.55 27.94
C CYS A 301 -4.79 -12.04 28.32
N LEU A 302 -5.81 -12.41 29.10
CA LEU A 302 -6.06 -13.80 29.48
C LEU A 302 -7.40 -14.28 28.95
N ASP A 303 -7.42 -15.47 28.36
CA ASP A 303 -8.68 -16.13 28.00
C ASP A 303 -9.50 -16.50 29.26
N ARG A 304 -10.73 -16.97 29.04
CA ARG A 304 -11.64 -17.37 30.11
C ARG A 304 -11.08 -18.41 31.08
N ASN A 305 -10.15 -19.24 30.60
CA ASN A 305 -9.49 -20.31 31.37
C ASN A 305 -8.18 -19.84 32.02
N GLY A 306 -7.78 -18.58 31.81
CA GLY A 306 -6.55 -18.00 32.32
C GLY A 306 -5.32 -18.28 31.45
N HIS A 307 -5.49 -18.74 30.21
CA HIS A 307 -4.37 -18.88 29.28
C HIS A 307 -3.99 -17.53 28.67
N PRO A 308 -2.69 -17.26 28.47
CA PRO A 308 -2.24 -16.04 27.83
C PRO A 308 -2.70 -15.98 26.38
N VAL A 309 -3.15 -14.80 25.99
CA VAL A 309 -3.47 -14.41 24.62
C VAL A 309 -2.40 -13.41 24.17
N ASN A 310 -1.98 -13.48 22.91
CA ASN A 310 -0.91 -12.63 22.34
C ASN A 310 -1.35 -11.17 22.13
N ARG A 311 -1.84 -10.53 23.20
CA ARG A 311 -2.44 -9.18 23.24
C ARG A 311 -2.14 -8.52 24.59
N LEU A 312 -2.09 -7.19 24.64
CA LEU A 312 -1.94 -6.44 25.90
C LEU A 312 -3.30 -5.95 26.39
N SER A 313 -3.56 -6.05 27.70
CA SER A 313 -4.84 -5.62 28.22
C SER A 313 -4.87 -4.10 28.39
N TYR A 314 -5.79 -3.44 27.66
CA TYR A 314 -6.10 -2.03 27.85
C TYR A 314 -6.79 -1.74 29.19
N ALA A 315 -7.07 -2.74 30.03
CA ALA A 315 -7.46 -2.51 31.42
C ALA A 315 -6.27 -2.08 32.31
N VAL A 316 -5.04 -2.26 31.82
CA VAL A 316 -3.80 -1.88 32.51
C VAL A 316 -3.44 -0.43 32.14
N PRO A 317 -3.34 0.50 33.11
CA PRO A 317 -3.00 1.90 32.84
C PRO A 317 -1.68 2.09 32.10
N GLU A 318 -0.66 1.30 32.41
CA GLU A 318 0.66 1.38 31.77
C GLU A 318 0.61 1.03 30.27
N VAL A 319 -0.28 0.10 29.86
CA VAL A 319 -0.51 -0.21 28.44
C VAL A 319 -1.17 0.98 27.75
N GLN A 320 -2.17 1.60 28.40
CA GLN A 320 -2.81 2.81 27.88
C GLN A 320 -1.81 3.97 27.73
N ASP A 321 -0.96 4.19 28.75
CA ASP A 321 0.01 5.27 28.77
C ASP A 321 1.05 5.13 27.64
N HIS A 322 1.56 3.92 27.42
CA HIS A 322 2.49 3.64 26.31
C HIS A 322 1.88 3.98 24.95
N MET A 323 0.62 3.60 24.73
CA MET A 323 -0.08 3.88 23.47
C MET A 323 -0.43 5.36 23.32
N LEU A 324 -0.76 6.06 24.40
CA LEU A 324 -0.97 7.51 24.40
C LEU A 324 0.33 8.27 24.10
N ASP A 325 1.46 7.81 24.63
CA ASP A 325 2.77 8.40 24.35
C ASP A 325 3.17 8.18 22.88
N LEU A 326 2.88 7.01 22.31
CA LEU A 326 3.10 6.73 20.89
C LEU A 326 2.24 7.64 20.01
N MET A 327 0.95 7.80 20.33
CA MET A 327 0.06 8.72 19.62
C MET A 327 0.53 10.18 19.74
N ALA A 328 1.03 10.58 20.91
CA ALA A 328 1.59 11.92 21.10
C ALA A 328 2.86 12.13 20.27
N GLU A 329 3.72 11.12 20.12
CA GLU A 329 4.87 11.17 19.21
C GLU A 329 4.42 11.32 17.75
N ILE A 330 3.50 10.48 17.29
CA ILE A 330 2.95 10.54 15.92
C ILE A 330 2.32 11.91 15.65
N SER A 331 1.60 12.46 16.63
CA SER A 331 0.97 13.79 16.54
C SER A 331 1.99 14.90 16.21
N THR A 332 3.27 14.77 16.60
CA THR A 332 4.32 15.76 16.27
C THR A 332 4.68 15.82 14.78
N TYR A 333 4.29 14.81 14.00
CA TYR A 333 4.41 14.85 12.54
C TYR A 333 3.33 15.72 11.88
N ASP A 334 2.35 16.18 12.66
CA ASP A 334 1.21 16.99 12.23
C ASP A 334 0.37 16.32 11.11
N PRO A 335 -0.09 15.06 11.32
CA PRO A 335 -1.14 14.49 10.48
C PRO A 335 -2.46 15.21 10.72
N ASP A 336 -3.40 15.07 9.78
CA ASP A 336 -4.76 15.58 9.91
C ASP A 336 -5.59 14.76 10.92
N GLY A 337 -5.19 13.51 11.16
CA GLY A 337 -5.76 12.69 12.24
C GLY A 337 -4.93 11.48 12.66
N ILE A 338 -5.36 10.84 13.74
CA ILE A 338 -4.85 9.54 14.20
C ILE A 338 -6.01 8.54 14.15
N SER A 339 -5.73 7.31 13.69
CA SER A 339 -6.73 6.26 13.56
C SER A 339 -6.46 5.08 14.48
N LEU A 340 -7.43 4.70 15.30
CA LEU A 340 -7.39 3.44 16.04
C LEU A 340 -7.89 2.32 15.12
N CYS A 341 -6.97 1.47 14.64
CA CYS A 341 -7.34 0.34 13.81
C CYS A 341 -7.74 -0.87 14.69
N LEU A 342 -9.00 -0.87 15.13
CA LEU A 342 -9.53 -1.87 16.08
C LEU A 342 -9.80 -3.20 15.40
N VAL A 343 -10.10 -3.23 14.10
CA VAL A 343 -10.22 -4.48 13.32
C VAL A 343 -8.90 -5.23 13.14
N ARG A 344 -7.77 -4.62 13.53
CA ARG A 344 -6.44 -5.24 13.69
C ARG A 344 -5.96 -5.13 15.15
N GLY A 345 -6.92 -5.16 16.07
CA GLY A 345 -6.73 -4.79 17.47
C GLY A 345 -7.69 -5.48 18.44
N ILE A 346 -8.63 -6.33 17.99
CA ILE A 346 -9.61 -6.96 18.88
C ILE A 346 -9.22 -8.41 19.22
N PRO A 347 -9.56 -8.89 20.43
CA PRO A 347 -10.07 -8.13 21.60
C PRO A 347 -9.00 -7.27 22.30
N LEU A 348 -9.42 -6.17 22.96
CA LEU A 348 -8.53 -5.21 23.66
C LEU A 348 -8.45 -5.46 25.18
N VAL A 349 -9.41 -6.22 25.69
CA VAL A 349 -9.54 -6.64 27.09
C VAL A 349 -10.24 -8.00 27.12
N LEU A 350 -9.87 -8.88 28.04
CA LEU A 350 -10.51 -10.18 28.23
C LEU A 350 -10.70 -10.45 29.74
N TYR A 351 -10.27 -11.62 30.22
CA TYR A 351 -10.52 -12.11 31.58
C TYR A 351 -9.31 -11.90 32.50
N GLU A 352 -8.56 -10.82 32.26
CA GLU A 352 -7.46 -10.44 33.16
C GLU A 352 -7.98 -10.25 34.59
N PRO A 353 -7.15 -10.47 35.63
CA PRO A 353 -7.60 -10.39 37.03
C PRO A 353 -8.28 -9.06 37.38
N VAL A 354 -7.81 -7.94 36.82
CA VAL A 354 -8.41 -6.61 37.02
C VAL A 354 -9.82 -6.53 36.43
N MET A 355 -10.04 -7.11 35.25
CA MET A 355 -11.34 -7.14 34.59
C MET A 355 -12.33 -8.03 35.35
N VAL A 356 -11.90 -9.23 35.75
CA VAL A 356 -12.73 -10.18 36.50
C VAL A 356 -13.13 -9.60 37.86
N ALA A 357 -12.16 -9.03 38.60
CA ALA A 357 -12.42 -8.46 39.92
C ALA A 357 -13.35 -7.24 39.85
N GLY A 358 -13.14 -6.34 38.90
CA GLY A 358 -13.98 -5.17 38.72
C GLY A 358 -15.41 -5.53 38.31
N PHE A 359 -15.58 -6.48 37.39
CA PHE A 359 -16.91 -6.98 37.03
C PHE A 359 -17.62 -7.66 38.21
N GLN A 360 -16.91 -8.50 38.97
CA GLN A 360 -17.46 -9.14 40.18
C GLN A 360 -17.88 -8.10 41.21
N GLN A 361 -17.12 -7.03 41.39
CA GLN A 361 -17.46 -5.94 42.30
C GLN A 361 -18.74 -5.22 41.86
N GLN A 362 -18.93 -5.00 40.56
CA GLN A 362 -20.07 -4.26 40.00
C GLN A 362 -21.35 -5.12 39.90
N HIS A 363 -21.23 -6.40 39.56
CA HIS A 363 -22.37 -7.28 39.25
C HIS A 363 -22.56 -8.44 40.22
N GLY A 364 -21.64 -8.66 41.17
CA GLY A 364 -21.73 -9.70 42.19
C GLY A 364 -21.56 -11.13 41.68
N VAL A 365 -21.10 -11.32 40.44
CA VAL A 365 -20.93 -12.63 39.78
C VAL A 365 -19.63 -12.67 39.00
N ASP A 366 -19.01 -13.86 38.94
CA ASP A 366 -17.80 -14.08 38.13
C ASP A 366 -18.15 -14.12 36.64
N PRO A 367 -17.58 -13.25 35.79
CA PRO A 367 -17.90 -13.22 34.37
C PRO A 367 -17.54 -14.53 33.66
N ARG A 368 -16.58 -15.31 34.19
CA ARG A 368 -16.22 -16.63 33.65
C ARG A 368 -17.29 -17.68 33.88
N THR A 369 -18.37 -17.37 34.58
CA THR A 369 -19.54 -18.26 34.75
C THR A 369 -20.70 -17.89 33.83
N LEU A 370 -20.61 -16.78 33.09
CA LEU A 370 -21.65 -16.27 32.20
C LEU A 370 -21.45 -16.74 30.75
N ASP A 371 -22.43 -16.53 29.88
CA ASP A 371 -22.19 -16.65 28.44
C ASP A 371 -21.14 -15.59 28.00
N GLU A 372 -20.29 -15.89 27.01
CA GLU A 372 -19.30 -14.90 26.54
C GLU A 372 -19.96 -13.68 25.89
N LEU A 373 -21.19 -13.85 25.41
CA LEU A 373 -22.04 -12.80 24.87
C LEU A 373 -23.02 -12.24 25.92
N ASP A 374 -22.84 -12.51 27.22
CA ASP A 374 -23.65 -11.90 28.26
C ASP A 374 -23.53 -10.37 28.15
N PRO A 375 -24.65 -9.65 27.96
CA PRO A 375 -24.59 -8.22 27.65
C PRO A 375 -23.94 -7.42 28.77
N ARG A 376 -24.03 -7.85 30.04
CA ARG A 376 -23.37 -7.16 31.16
C ARG A 376 -21.86 -7.21 31.00
N TRP A 377 -21.32 -8.37 30.60
CA TRP A 377 -19.89 -8.55 30.40
C TRP A 377 -19.39 -7.72 29.22
N LEU A 378 -20.10 -7.76 28.09
CA LEU A 378 -19.76 -6.96 26.91
C LEU A 378 -19.82 -5.45 27.20
N ASP A 379 -20.86 -4.99 27.92
CA ASP A 379 -21.00 -3.60 28.33
C ASP A 379 -19.86 -3.17 29.27
N TYR A 380 -19.43 -4.05 30.18
CA TYR A 380 -18.29 -3.77 31.07
C TYR A 380 -16.96 -3.69 30.30
N GLN A 381 -16.70 -4.59 29.36
CA GLN A 381 -15.54 -4.49 28.47
C GLN A 381 -15.55 -3.17 27.69
N ALA A 382 -16.73 -2.78 27.21
CA ALA A 382 -16.91 -1.53 26.47
C ALA A 382 -16.73 -0.28 27.34
N GLU A 383 -17.16 -0.31 28.60
CA GLU A 383 -16.92 0.77 29.57
C GLU A 383 -15.41 1.03 29.73
N ILE A 384 -14.64 -0.04 29.93
CA ILE A 384 -13.19 0.04 30.13
C ILE A 384 -12.49 0.61 28.89
N PHE A 385 -12.81 0.09 27.69
CA PHE A 385 -12.17 0.59 26.48
C PHE A 385 -12.64 2.01 26.11
N THR A 386 -13.90 2.35 26.36
CA THR A 386 -14.41 3.72 26.16
C THR A 386 -13.68 4.73 27.03
N ALA A 387 -13.31 4.37 28.27
CA ALA A 387 -12.49 5.23 29.11
C ALA A 387 -11.13 5.54 28.46
N PHE A 388 -10.50 4.56 27.80
CA PHE A 388 -9.28 4.79 27.03
C PHE A 388 -9.53 5.73 25.84
N VAL A 389 -10.61 5.55 25.07
CA VAL A 389 -10.96 6.44 23.94
C VAL A 389 -11.12 7.91 24.40
N ARG A 390 -11.71 8.16 25.57
CA ARG A 390 -11.75 9.51 26.17
C ARG A 390 -10.36 10.07 26.41
N ARG A 391 -9.45 9.27 26.99
CA ARG A 391 -8.06 9.69 27.22
C ARG A 391 -7.32 10.00 25.92
N VAL A 392 -7.58 9.24 24.85
CA VAL A 392 -7.03 9.53 23.51
C VAL A 392 -7.52 10.89 23.04
N ARG A 393 -8.83 11.14 23.11
CA ARG A 393 -9.41 12.41 22.70
C ARG A 393 -8.88 13.60 23.49
N ASP A 394 -8.73 13.47 24.80
CA ASP A 394 -8.16 14.50 25.66
C ASP A 394 -6.69 14.82 25.34
N ARG A 395 -5.95 13.84 24.79
CA ARG A 395 -4.52 13.98 24.49
C ARG A 395 -4.25 14.59 23.12
N LEU A 396 -5.19 14.47 22.19
CA LEU A 396 -5.02 14.95 20.82
C LEU A 396 -5.21 16.48 20.74
N PRO A 397 -4.42 17.18 19.91
CA PRO A 397 -4.68 18.57 19.57
C PRO A 397 -6.08 18.73 18.94
N GLU A 398 -6.73 19.86 19.20
CA GLU A 398 -8.10 20.15 18.72
C GLU A 398 -8.21 20.09 17.19
N HIS A 399 -7.13 20.42 16.45
CA HIS A 399 -7.13 20.35 14.99
C HIS A 399 -6.95 18.93 14.43
N GLN A 400 -6.59 17.95 15.26
CA GLN A 400 -6.35 16.57 14.83
C GLN A 400 -7.56 15.68 15.10
N ARG A 401 -8.03 15.04 14.02
CA ARG A 401 -9.18 14.13 14.07
C ARG A 401 -8.82 12.81 14.76
N LEU A 402 -9.75 12.24 15.52
CA LEU A 402 -9.68 10.84 15.95
C LEU A 402 -10.57 10.01 15.05
N SER A 403 -9.97 9.10 14.31
CA SER A 403 -10.70 8.10 13.54
C SER A 403 -10.64 6.72 14.18
N VAL A 404 -11.65 5.89 13.92
CA VAL A 404 -11.68 4.50 14.39
C VAL A 404 -12.13 3.57 13.27
N MET A 405 -11.43 2.43 13.12
CA MET A 405 -11.83 1.35 12.21
C MET A 405 -12.44 0.22 13.01
N VAL A 406 -13.74 -0.03 12.79
CA VAL A 406 -14.57 -0.94 13.59
C VAL A 406 -15.22 -2.01 12.71
N PRO A 407 -15.69 -3.14 13.28
CA PRO A 407 -16.54 -4.08 12.54
C PRO A 407 -17.76 -3.41 11.90
N GLY A 408 -18.21 -3.94 10.77
CA GLY A 408 -19.24 -3.32 9.92
C GLY A 408 -20.67 -3.28 10.48
N ASN A 409 -20.95 -3.69 11.71
CA ASN A 409 -22.31 -3.66 12.30
C ASN A 409 -22.28 -3.61 13.84
N GLU A 410 -23.42 -3.27 14.45
CA GLU A 410 -23.57 -3.16 15.92
C GLU A 410 -23.20 -4.46 16.64
N ALA A 411 -23.74 -5.60 16.18
CA ALA A 411 -23.59 -6.86 16.88
C ALA A 411 -22.11 -7.26 16.99
N GLU A 412 -21.33 -7.11 15.93
CA GLU A 412 -19.89 -7.37 15.95
C GLU A 412 -19.13 -6.28 16.73
N CYS A 413 -19.53 -5.01 16.68
CA CYS A 413 -18.91 -3.99 17.55
C CYS A 413 -19.08 -4.34 19.04
N ARG A 414 -20.31 -4.66 19.45
CA ARG A 414 -20.62 -4.99 20.86
C ARG A 414 -19.99 -6.29 21.32
N ARG A 415 -19.94 -7.31 20.44
CA ARG A 415 -19.24 -8.58 20.71
C ARG A 415 -17.79 -8.36 21.14
N TRP A 416 -17.14 -7.33 20.61
CA TRP A 416 -15.74 -7.01 20.89
C TRP A 416 -15.56 -5.88 21.91
N GLY A 417 -16.62 -5.51 22.64
CA GLY A 417 -16.56 -4.46 23.66
C GLY A 417 -16.33 -3.07 23.07
N LEU A 418 -16.87 -2.78 21.88
CA LEU A 418 -16.73 -1.47 21.22
C LEU A 418 -18.07 -0.71 21.27
N ASP A 419 -18.19 0.26 22.19
CA ASP A 419 -19.38 1.12 22.31
C ASP A 419 -19.29 2.36 21.40
N VAL A 420 -19.40 2.09 20.10
CA VAL A 420 -19.37 3.12 19.06
C VAL A 420 -20.47 4.17 19.27
N ALA A 421 -21.64 3.77 19.75
CA ALA A 421 -22.75 4.69 19.98
C ALA A 421 -22.40 5.75 21.03
N THR A 422 -21.78 5.34 22.15
CA THR A 422 -21.29 6.29 23.16
C THR A 422 -20.19 7.18 22.60
N TRP A 423 -19.24 6.65 21.83
CA TRP A 423 -18.15 7.47 21.27
C TRP A 423 -18.65 8.58 20.35
N VAL A 424 -19.65 8.28 19.52
CA VAL A 424 -20.27 9.28 18.63
C VAL A 424 -21.10 10.29 19.42
N ARG A 425 -21.94 9.82 20.34
CA ARG A 425 -22.80 10.69 21.17
C ARG A 425 -21.99 11.66 22.04
N GLU A 426 -20.86 11.21 22.58
CA GLU A 426 -19.96 12.04 23.39
C GLU A 426 -18.99 12.88 22.56
N GLY A 427 -18.99 12.75 21.22
CA GLY A 427 -18.07 13.50 20.36
C GLY A 427 -16.60 13.09 20.52
N LEU A 428 -16.33 11.84 20.88
CA LEU A 428 -14.97 11.35 21.10
C LEU A 428 -14.23 11.08 19.79
N VAL A 429 -14.97 10.68 18.75
CA VAL A 429 -14.45 10.34 17.43
C VAL A 429 -15.01 11.28 16.38
N ASP A 430 -14.19 11.55 15.37
CA ASP A 430 -14.51 12.44 14.25
C ASP A 430 -14.80 11.66 12.97
N ASP A 431 -14.15 10.50 12.78
CA ASP A 431 -14.36 9.64 11.61
C ASP A 431 -14.56 8.18 12.02
N LEU A 432 -15.56 7.56 11.42
CA LEU A 432 -15.90 6.17 11.64
C LEU A 432 -15.69 5.39 10.34
N TYR A 433 -14.90 4.33 10.42
CA TYR A 433 -14.62 3.42 9.31
C TYR A 433 -15.22 2.03 9.60
N PRO A 434 -16.50 1.79 9.30
CA PRO A 434 -17.07 0.44 9.36
C PRO A 434 -16.43 -0.44 8.30
N VAL A 435 -15.80 -1.53 8.73
CA VAL A 435 -15.08 -2.43 7.84
C VAL A 435 -15.99 -3.57 7.40
N GLY A 436 -16.06 -3.80 6.09
CA GLY A 436 -16.81 -4.86 5.44
C GLY A 436 -16.21 -6.25 5.69
N GLN A 437 -16.37 -6.75 6.90
CA GLN A 437 -15.86 -8.05 7.33
C GLN A 437 -16.84 -8.81 8.21
N ARG A 438 -16.64 -10.12 8.29
CA ARG A 438 -17.29 -11.00 9.25
C ARG A 438 -16.27 -11.86 9.97
N PHE A 439 -16.67 -12.43 11.11
CA PHE A 439 -15.84 -13.35 11.87
C PHE A 439 -16.38 -14.76 11.75
N ASN A 440 -15.50 -15.74 11.57
CA ASN A 440 -15.86 -17.15 11.62
C ASN A 440 -15.95 -17.64 13.10
N VAL A 441 -16.22 -18.93 13.27
CA VAL A 441 -16.37 -19.54 14.60
C VAL A 441 -15.08 -19.56 15.44
N THR A 442 -13.91 -19.38 14.81
CA THR A 442 -12.62 -19.24 15.49
C THR A 442 -12.20 -17.78 15.65
N HIS A 443 -13.12 -16.84 15.46
CA HIS A 443 -12.88 -15.40 15.58
C HIS A 443 -11.85 -14.86 14.57
N THR A 444 -11.67 -15.56 13.45
CA THR A 444 -10.86 -15.07 12.33
C THR A 444 -11.75 -14.27 11.40
N HIS A 445 -11.33 -13.05 11.05
CA HIS A 445 -12.08 -12.23 10.11
C HIS A 445 -11.89 -12.69 8.66
N TYR A 446 -12.86 -12.44 7.81
CA TYR A 446 -12.80 -12.63 6.37
C TYR A 446 -13.54 -11.50 5.65
N ASP A 447 -13.17 -11.28 4.39
CA ASP A 447 -13.75 -10.25 3.52
C ASP A 447 -15.24 -10.53 3.26
N ALA A 448 -16.07 -9.55 3.61
CA ALA A 448 -17.54 -9.61 3.51
C ALA A 448 -18.08 -8.17 3.39
N PRO A 449 -17.88 -7.49 2.25
CA PRO A 449 -18.19 -6.07 2.09
C PRO A 449 -19.68 -5.77 2.28
N GLU A 450 -20.56 -6.73 1.99
CA GLU A 450 -22.00 -6.64 2.21
C GLU A 450 -22.41 -6.67 3.69
N ALA A 451 -21.47 -6.95 4.61
CA ALA A 451 -21.72 -6.97 6.04
C ALA A 451 -21.77 -5.57 6.68
N VAL A 452 -21.48 -4.52 5.92
CA VAL A 452 -21.61 -3.13 6.40
C VAL A 452 -23.08 -2.76 6.55
N ASP A 453 -23.55 -2.65 7.79
CA ASP A 453 -24.86 -2.10 8.13
C ASP A 453 -24.76 -0.58 8.27
N LEU A 454 -24.78 0.11 7.12
CA LEU A 454 -24.76 1.57 7.08
C LEU A 454 -25.96 2.18 7.80
N SER A 455 -27.12 1.50 7.81
CA SER A 455 -28.35 2.01 8.41
C SER A 455 -28.21 2.18 9.93
N TYR A 456 -27.55 1.23 10.60
CA TYR A 456 -27.21 1.34 12.01
C TYR A 456 -26.35 2.58 12.29
N PHE A 457 -25.26 2.76 11.53
CA PHE A 457 -24.35 3.89 11.75
C PHE A 457 -25.00 5.24 11.42
N GLN A 458 -25.88 5.30 10.42
CA GLN A 458 -26.66 6.51 10.11
C GLN A 458 -27.66 6.87 11.21
N ALA A 459 -28.14 5.88 11.98
CA ALA A 459 -29.10 6.09 13.05
C ALA A 459 -28.47 6.51 14.40
N LEU A 460 -27.14 6.57 14.50
CA LEU A 460 -26.45 6.94 15.74
C LEU A 460 -26.78 8.36 16.18
N GLU A 461 -27.06 8.53 17.48
CA GLU A 461 -27.18 9.85 18.09
C GLU A 461 -25.85 10.60 17.96
N GLY A 462 -25.87 11.78 17.32
CA GLY A 462 -24.64 12.52 17.03
C GLY A 462 -24.01 12.21 15.67
N ARG A 463 -24.59 11.35 14.81
CA ARG A 463 -24.08 11.02 13.46
C ARG A 463 -23.64 12.23 12.63
N GLY A 464 -24.30 13.39 12.78
CA GLY A 464 -23.96 14.62 12.05
C GLY A 464 -22.61 15.26 12.43
N SER A 465 -21.97 14.84 13.53
CA SER A 465 -20.65 15.34 13.93
C SER A 465 -19.49 14.48 13.43
N ILE A 466 -19.77 13.34 12.78
CA ILE A 466 -18.74 12.43 12.28
C ILE A 466 -18.79 12.29 10.75
N ARG A 467 -17.68 11.86 10.13
CA ARG A 467 -17.71 11.27 8.78
C ARG A 467 -17.89 9.77 8.88
N LEU A 468 -18.76 9.21 8.05
CA LEU A 468 -18.96 7.78 7.92
C LEU A 468 -18.31 7.29 6.63
N ILE A 469 -17.27 6.46 6.76
CA ILE A 469 -16.38 6.05 5.68
C ILE A 469 -16.28 4.52 5.64
N PRO A 470 -17.26 3.81 5.05
CA PRO A 470 -17.19 2.37 4.88
C PRO A 470 -15.87 1.92 4.23
N CYS A 471 -15.21 0.94 4.82
CA CYS A 471 -13.91 0.44 4.41
C CYS A 471 -14.01 -1.00 3.90
N PHE A 472 -13.41 -1.28 2.75
CA PHE A 472 -13.57 -2.54 2.05
C PHE A 472 -12.23 -3.18 1.74
N TYR A 473 -12.16 -4.50 1.90
CA TYR A 473 -11.13 -5.29 1.24
C TYR A 473 -11.52 -5.55 -0.21
N THR A 474 -10.52 -5.86 -1.03
CA THR A 474 -10.68 -6.26 -2.43
C THR A 474 -10.27 -7.72 -2.62
N TRP A 475 -10.44 -8.56 -1.59
CA TRP A 475 -9.89 -9.91 -1.57
C TRP A 475 -10.82 -10.94 -2.20
N THR A 476 -12.13 -10.76 -2.05
CA THR A 476 -13.16 -11.69 -2.55
C THR A 476 -14.09 -11.04 -3.57
N LEU A 477 -15.11 -10.30 -3.14
CA LEU A 477 -16.19 -9.80 -4.02
C LEU A 477 -15.63 -8.99 -5.19
N TYR A 478 -14.65 -8.14 -4.95
CA TYR A 478 -14.02 -7.36 -6.03
C TYR A 478 -13.36 -8.24 -7.10
N ARG A 479 -12.71 -9.33 -6.70
CA ARG A 479 -12.01 -10.24 -7.61
C ARG A 479 -12.96 -11.18 -8.35
N GLU A 480 -14.06 -11.55 -7.72
CA GLU A 480 -15.06 -12.47 -8.29
C GLU A 480 -16.09 -11.74 -9.15
N ASP A 481 -16.58 -10.58 -8.69
CA ASP A 481 -17.58 -9.76 -9.35
C ASP A 481 -17.31 -8.25 -9.09
N PRO A 482 -16.36 -7.64 -9.83
CA PRO A 482 -16.04 -6.22 -9.68
C PRO A 482 -17.23 -5.29 -9.99
N VAL A 483 -18.19 -5.75 -10.81
CA VAL A 483 -19.41 -5.00 -11.13
C VAL A 483 -20.29 -4.91 -9.89
N ALA A 484 -20.54 -6.04 -9.21
CA ALA A 484 -21.31 -6.08 -7.97
C ALA A 484 -20.64 -5.29 -6.84
N PHE A 485 -19.31 -5.39 -6.71
CA PHE A 485 -18.55 -4.59 -5.74
C PHE A 485 -18.78 -3.09 -5.94
N ARG A 486 -18.64 -2.60 -7.18
CA ARG A 486 -18.84 -1.18 -7.51
C ARG A 486 -20.28 -0.73 -7.25
N GLN A 487 -21.27 -1.55 -7.57
CA GLN A 487 -22.68 -1.28 -7.27
C GLN A 487 -22.90 -1.15 -5.76
N LEU A 488 -22.34 -2.07 -4.97
CA LEU A 488 -22.43 -2.03 -3.51
C LEU A 488 -21.84 -0.73 -2.96
N VAL A 489 -20.60 -0.40 -3.30
CA VAL A 489 -19.93 0.82 -2.81
C VAL A 489 -20.73 2.07 -3.20
N ARG A 490 -21.15 2.18 -4.47
CA ARG A 490 -21.96 3.33 -4.92
C ARG A 490 -23.27 3.43 -4.15
N SER A 491 -23.96 2.32 -3.92
CA SER A 491 -25.22 2.31 -3.19
C SER A 491 -25.06 2.84 -1.75
N LEU A 492 -23.92 2.59 -1.11
CA LEU A 492 -23.62 3.09 0.24
C LEU A 492 -23.35 4.59 0.24
N LEU A 493 -22.67 5.10 -0.80
CA LEU A 493 -22.52 6.55 -1.00
C LEU A 493 -23.88 7.23 -1.19
N GLU A 494 -24.78 6.64 -1.97
CA GLU A 494 -26.16 7.12 -2.20
C GLU A 494 -27.02 7.08 -0.94
N GLN A 495 -26.74 6.14 -0.04
CA GLN A 495 -27.34 6.07 1.30
C GLN A 495 -26.68 7.02 2.32
N GLY A 496 -25.78 7.90 1.87
CA GLY A 496 -25.23 8.98 2.68
C GLY A 496 -23.93 8.67 3.40
N ALA A 497 -23.15 7.68 2.96
CA ALA A 497 -21.74 7.62 3.34
C ALA A 497 -21.00 8.87 2.82
N ASP A 498 -20.08 9.41 3.62
CA ASP A 498 -19.38 10.67 3.34
C ASP A 498 -18.19 10.46 2.39
N GLN A 499 -17.57 9.29 2.48
CA GLN A 499 -16.50 8.79 1.63
C GLN A 499 -16.57 7.25 1.61
N TYR A 500 -15.67 6.61 0.86
CA TYR A 500 -15.41 5.17 0.96
C TYR A 500 -13.91 4.92 1.08
N CYS A 501 -13.51 3.84 1.75
CA CYS A 501 -12.12 3.47 1.97
C CYS A 501 -11.81 2.12 1.33
N ILE A 502 -10.66 2.02 0.65
CA ILE A 502 -10.13 0.76 0.14
C ILE A 502 -8.93 0.36 0.99
N TRP A 503 -9.01 -0.81 1.61
CA TRP A 503 -7.93 -1.37 2.39
C TRP A 503 -6.77 -1.80 1.47
N ASP A 504 -5.55 -1.40 1.79
CA ASP A 504 -4.34 -1.58 0.96
C ASP A 504 -4.55 -1.12 -0.49
N GLY A 505 -5.28 -0.01 -0.65
CA GLY A 505 -5.62 0.56 -1.95
C GLY A 505 -4.43 1.20 -2.67
N ASP A 506 -3.25 1.27 -2.05
CA ASP A 506 -2.03 1.74 -2.70
C ASP A 506 -1.45 0.69 -3.65
N ALA A 507 -1.62 -0.61 -3.37
CA ALA A 507 -1.10 -1.69 -4.21
C ALA A 507 -1.76 -1.62 -5.59
N SER A 508 -1.08 -0.95 -6.54
CA SER A 508 -1.41 -0.73 -7.94
C SER A 508 -2.84 -1.13 -8.28
N TYR A 509 -3.80 -0.24 -7.98
CA TYR A 509 -5.22 -0.33 -8.33
C TYR A 509 -5.44 -1.41 -9.38
N ASP A 510 -5.94 -2.59 -8.99
CA ASP A 510 -6.31 -3.72 -9.86
C ASP A 510 -7.23 -3.20 -10.99
N ASP A 511 -6.62 -2.60 -12.01
CA ASP A 511 -7.21 -1.97 -13.20
C ASP A 511 -8.04 -0.67 -13.03
N ALA A 512 -7.54 0.28 -12.23
CA ALA A 512 -7.80 1.72 -12.36
C ALA A 512 -9.22 2.30 -12.11
N LYS A 513 -10.27 1.50 -11.87
CA LYS A 513 -11.64 2.07 -11.71
C LYS A 513 -12.18 2.18 -10.29
N VAL A 514 -11.63 1.53 -9.27
CA VAL A 514 -12.11 1.76 -7.89
C VAL A 514 -11.94 3.23 -7.48
N GLY A 515 -11.02 3.96 -8.12
CA GLY A 515 -10.77 5.38 -7.90
C GLY A 515 -11.80 6.35 -8.47
N ASP A 516 -12.85 5.90 -9.17
CA ASP A 516 -13.85 6.77 -9.81
C ASP A 516 -15.24 6.75 -9.15
N ILE A 517 -15.48 5.84 -8.21
CA ILE A 517 -16.84 5.52 -7.70
C ILE A 517 -17.47 6.75 -7.01
N GLY A 518 -16.64 7.61 -6.43
CA GLY A 518 -17.06 8.85 -5.77
C GLY A 518 -17.31 10.05 -6.69
N ASN A 519 -17.05 9.94 -7.99
CA ASN A 519 -17.26 11.04 -8.93
C ASN A 519 -18.76 11.30 -9.16
N GLU A 520 -19.11 12.57 -9.43
CA GLU A 520 -20.50 12.93 -9.79
C GLU A 520 -20.90 12.29 -11.12
N ASN A 521 -20.04 12.42 -12.14
CA ASN A 521 -20.21 11.86 -13.49
C ASN A 521 -19.74 10.39 -13.59
N TRP A 522 -20.07 9.57 -12.59
CA TRP A 522 -19.65 8.17 -12.55
C TRP A 522 -20.23 7.35 -13.72
N ASP A 523 -19.36 6.70 -14.51
CA ASP A 523 -19.71 5.91 -15.71
C ASP A 523 -20.44 4.58 -15.41
N GLY A 524 -20.77 4.33 -14.14
CA GLY A 524 -21.47 3.14 -13.72
C GLY A 524 -20.55 1.94 -13.44
N PRO A 525 -21.16 0.78 -13.13
CA PRO A 525 -20.43 -0.42 -12.75
C PRO A 525 -19.85 -1.17 -13.97
N ALA A 526 -20.10 -0.68 -15.20
CA ALA A 526 -19.52 -1.21 -16.43
C ALA A 526 -18.00 -1.02 -16.41
N TYR A 527 -17.32 -2.03 -15.89
CA TYR A 527 -15.88 -2.11 -15.83
C TYR A 527 -15.38 -2.82 -17.08
N THR A 528 -14.50 -2.15 -17.83
CA THR A 528 -13.67 -2.78 -18.85
C THR A 528 -12.24 -2.54 -18.39
N PRO A 529 -11.45 -3.60 -18.12
CA PRO A 529 -10.04 -3.44 -17.78
C PRO A 529 -9.37 -2.52 -18.78
N VAL A 530 -8.52 -1.61 -18.30
CA VAL A 530 -7.64 -0.87 -19.19
C VAL A 530 -6.87 -1.93 -19.96
N THR A 531 -7.12 -2.01 -21.27
CA THR A 531 -6.34 -2.90 -22.12
C THR A 531 -4.89 -2.49 -21.93
N PRO A 532 -3.95 -3.41 -21.65
CA PRO A 532 -2.54 -3.08 -21.57
C PRO A 532 -2.19 -2.16 -22.75
N PRO A 533 -1.36 -1.11 -22.54
CA PRO A 533 -1.07 -0.15 -23.59
C PRO A 533 -0.76 -0.91 -24.88
N ALA A 534 -1.44 -0.56 -25.96
CA ALA A 534 -1.34 -1.28 -27.22
C ALA A 534 0.15 -1.37 -27.60
N ALA A 535 0.72 -2.55 -27.42
CA ALA A 535 2.14 -2.77 -27.68
C ALA A 535 2.30 -3.00 -29.18
N ARG A 536 3.13 -2.18 -29.84
CA ARG A 536 3.57 -2.50 -31.20
C ARG A 536 4.63 -3.58 -31.10
N THR A 537 4.41 -4.68 -31.80
CA THR A 537 5.39 -5.75 -31.92
C THR A 537 6.48 -5.37 -32.91
N VAL A 538 7.74 -5.57 -32.54
CA VAL A 538 8.90 -5.45 -33.44
C VAL A 538 9.56 -6.81 -33.55
N ASN A 539 9.78 -7.27 -34.79
CA ASN A 539 10.38 -8.59 -35.03
C ASN A 539 11.82 -8.63 -34.51
N LEU A 540 12.17 -9.72 -33.81
CA LEU A 540 13.52 -9.98 -33.30
C LEU A 540 14.14 -11.13 -34.10
N TYR A 541 15.18 -10.85 -34.88
CA TYR A 541 15.80 -11.82 -35.78
C TYR A 541 16.93 -12.59 -35.12
N SER A 542 17.78 -11.91 -34.36
CA SER A 542 18.86 -12.51 -33.60
C SER A 542 18.94 -11.97 -32.18
N LEU A 543 19.36 -12.83 -31.25
CA LEU A 543 19.60 -12.49 -29.86
C LEU A 543 20.84 -13.21 -29.35
N ASN A 544 21.75 -12.47 -28.74
CA ASN A 544 23.01 -13.00 -28.20
C ASN A 544 23.83 -13.78 -29.25
N GLY A 545 23.77 -13.36 -30.52
CA GLY A 545 24.46 -14.00 -31.65
C GLY A 545 23.76 -15.24 -32.22
N PHE A 546 22.56 -15.58 -31.77
CA PHE A 546 21.78 -16.71 -32.28
C PHE A 546 20.58 -16.22 -33.09
N HIS A 547 20.33 -16.82 -34.26
CA HIS A 547 19.11 -16.57 -35.03
C HIS A 547 17.91 -17.25 -34.35
N ILE A 548 16.95 -16.47 -33.89
CA ILE A 548 15.81 -16.97 -33.11
C ILE A 548 14.49 -16.99 -33.89
N HIS A 549 14.40 -16.26 -35.00
CA HIS A 549 13.18 -16.17 -35.80
C HIS A 549 12.84 -17.44 -36.61
N GLU A 550 13.84 -18.25 -36.98
CA GLU A 550 13.65 -19.50 -37.74
C GLU A 550 13.90 -20.77 -36.91
N TYR A 551 14.70 -20.69 -35.84
CA TYR A 551 15.17 -21.85 -35.07
C TYR A 551 15.16 -21.64 -33.53
N GLY A 552 14.45 -20.63 -33.03
CA GLY A 552 14.54 -20.15 -31.64
C GLY A 552 13.72 -20.89 -30.58
N SER A 553 12.96 -21.93 -30.94
CA SER A 553 12.17 -22.69 -29.95
C SER A 553 13.07 -23.64 -29.15
N CYS A 554 13.43 -23.23 -27.93
CA CYS A 554 14.00 -24.14 -26.93
C CYS A 554 12.93 -24.40 -25.86
N GLU A 555 12.55 -25.67 -25.66
CA GLU A 555 11.76 -26.06 -24.49
C GLU A 555 12.65 -25.89 -23.24
N VAL A 556 12.31 -24.92 -22.40
CA VAL A 556 12.84 -24.86 -21.03
C VAL A 556 11.99 -25.83 -20.20
N VAL A 557 12.57 -26.96 -19.79
CA VAL A 557 11.94 -27.97 -18.93
C VAL A 557 11.97 -27.51 -17.47
#